data_AF-A0A3D4CYG8-F1
#
_entry.id   AF-A0A3D4CYG8-F1
#
_cell.length_a   1.000
_cell.length_b   1.000
_cell.length_c   1.000
_cell.angle_alpha   90.00
_cell.angle_beta   90.00
_cell.angle_gamma   90.00
#
_symmetry.space_group_name_H-M   'P 1'
#
loop_
_entity.id
_entity.type
_entity.pdbx_description
1 polymer ?
#
loop_
_entity_poly.entity_id
_entity_poly.type
_entity_poly.pdbx_seq_one_letter_code
_entity_poly.pdbx_strand_id
1 'polypeptide(L)'
;MTCSQIVLLLDILRRTSILGMMSLKTFLFVCLLVGAGESISRADQGKKHGDEAERLQARYTPMVKLIEGCLPAVASLQTFQAQNGGGVFTMGVGSASVIHEEGYLLTNNHVLFRMHQGQAFLPGQPPMLFRIIATMSSEDLALIKVDAGKSLPSLKLGRSDDLMLGEPVVVIGNPGGLAHSVSEGIVSGLNRSTAVAGTFLPGMVQTSAAVSGGNSGGPLINALGEQIGVITSKNLDGENINFAITADRVREMFPILLSAELRYGFWLGLQVEMLGPSVIVQDIGEGSPAEESGIEIGDSIKEVNGREVRDGVDFHLALVGKAPGGRLELQIQRNGEQRTVEVELGELELLKPVAEEGVEGGLKFEGFEGSWDALPNFDELEPVADGVVKVPNEDAYKTDNGDNYGLCFKGFVKAPEEGLYTFYTSSDDGSRLSVGNKVVVNNDGLHAVQRKSGLVRLPAGLHPVTIAFFEQGGDEELEISWEGPGFSAQVVPEDAWFHLP
;
A
#
# COMPACT_ATOMS: atom_id res chain seq x y z
N MET A 1 39.60 47.45 2.32
CA MET A 1 39.69 47.79 0.86
C MET A 1 40.50 46.74 0.10
N THR A 2 40.19 46.43 -1.17
CA THR A 2 41.07 45.56 -2.00
C THR A 2 42.33 46.34 -2.41
N CYS A 3 43.43 45.63 -2.67
CA CYS A 3 44.74 46.24 -2.99
C CYS A 3 44.66 47.28 -4.14
N SER A 4 43.74 47.08 -5.09
CA SER A 4 43.47 48.02 -6.20
C SER A 4 42.86 49.35 -5.78
N GLN A 5 42.09 49.42 -4.69
CA GLN A 5 41.46 50.68 -4.23
C GLN A 5 42.45 51.59 -3.47
N ILE A 6 43.47 51.01 -2.83
CA ILE A 6 44.53 51.76 -2.12
C ILE A 6 45.45 52.46 -3.14
N VAL A 7 45.75 51.79 -4.26
CA VAL A 7 46.53 52.36 -5.36
C VAL A 7 45.79 53.54 -6.00
N LEU A 8 44.47 53.44 -6.19
CA LEU A 8 43.66 54.52 -6.76
C LEU A 8 43.61 55.77 -5.85
N LEU A 9 43.54 55.57 -4.53
CA LEU A 9 43.54 56.67 -3.56
C LEU A 9 44.90 57.39 -3.49
N LEU A 10 46.00 56.65 -3.59
CA LEU A 10 47.37 57.19 -3.64
C LEU A 10 47.62 57.99 -4.93
N ASP A 11 47.00 57.59 -6.04
CA ASP A 11 47.15 58.27 -7.33
C ASP A 11 46.32 59.58 -7.40
N ILE A 12 45.16 59.60 -6.75
CA ILE A 12 44.32 60.81 -6.59
C ILE A 12 45.00 61.84 -5.67
N LEU A 13 45.66 61.39 -4.60
CA LEU A 13 46.38 62.27 -3.67
C LEU A 13 47.68 62.83 -4.26
N ARG A 14 48.33 62.12 -5.20
CA ARG A 14 49.50 62.64 -5.93
C ARG A 14 49.15 63.72 -6.96
N ARG A 15 47.95 63.68 -7.54
CA ARG A 15 47.54 64.61 -8.61
C ARG A 15 47.01 65.96 -8.13
N THR A 16 46.66 66.11 -6.85
CA THR A 16 45.97 67.32 -6.35
C THR A 16 46.88 68.36 -5.68
N SER A 17 48.20 68.18 -5.64
CA SER A 17 49.14 69.15 -5.03
C SER A 17 48.80 69.51 -3.57
N ILE A 18 48.11 68.64 -2.83
CA ILE A 18 47.84 68.80 -1.40
C ILE A 18 48.88 67.97 -0.64
N LEU A 19 50.15 68.37 -0.71
CA LEU A 19 51.21 67.77 0.13
C LEU A 19 52.01 68.82 0.90
N GLY A 20 51.38 69.97 1.19
CA GLY A 20 52.04 71.08 1.89
C GLY A 20 51.86 71.11 3.41
N MET A 21 50.83 70.48 4.00
CA MET A 21 50.46 70.75 5.41
C MET A 21 49.82 69.58 6.19
N MET A 22 50.18 68.32 5.91
CA MET A 22 49.82 67.22 6.82
C MET A 22 51.07 66.69 7.52
N SER A 23 51.15 66.96 8.82
CA SER A 23 52.16 66.37 9.72
C SER A 23 52.08 64.84 9.69
N LEU A 24 53.23 64.18 9.71
CA LEU A 24 53.36 62.72 9.80
C LEU A 24 52.53 62.13 10.97
N LYS A 25 52.33 62.91 12.04
CA LYS A 25 51.47 62.54 13.17
C LYS A 25 49.99 62.45 12.79
N THR A 26 49.50 63.32 11.91
CA THR A 26 48.10 63.33 11.44
C THR A 26 47.82 62.16 10.51
N PHE A 27 48.78 61.79 9.66
CA PHE A 27 48.67 60.64 8.76
C PHE A 27 48.67 59.29 9.51
N LEU A 28 49.52 59.15 10.54
CA LEU A 28 49.54 57.95 11.39
C LEU A 28 48.23 57.81 12.20
N PHE A 29 47.65 58.92 12.67
CA PHE A 29 46.41 58.91 13.44
C PHE A 29 45.20 58.48 12.59
N VAL A 30 45.14 58.93 11.32
CA VAL A 30 44.10 58.51 10.36
C VAL A 30 44.24 57.02 10.01
N CYS A 31 45.46 56.51 9.83
CA CYS A 31 45.67 55.08 9.56
C CYS A 31 45.29 54.19 10.77
N LEU A 32 45.56 54.63 12.00
CA LEU A 32 45.14 53.94 13.23
C LEU A 32 43.61 53.96 13.42
N LEU A 33 42.93 55.05 13.09
CA LEU A 33 41.46 55.14 13.14
C LEU A 33 40.77 54.29 12.05
N VAL A 34 41.33 54.23 10.85
CA VAL A 34 40.79 53.39 9.75
C VAL A 34 41.05 51.90 10.02
N GLY A 35 42.22 51.54 10.55
CA GLY A 35 42.53 50.17 10.97
C GLY A 35 41.68 49.69 12.15
N ALA A 36 41.44 50.57 13.14
CA ALA A 36 40.50 50.29 14.23
C ALA A 36 39.06 50.14 13.71
N GLY A 37 38.61 51.01 12.80
CA GLY A 37 37.28 50.91 12.19
C GLY A 37 37.05 49.66 11.34
N GLU A 38 38.05 49.21 10.54
CA GLU A 38 37.97 47.96 9.78
C GLU A 38 38.01 46.72 10.69
N SER A 39 38.78 46.76 11.78
CA SER A 39 38.82 45.66 12.76
C SER A 39 37.55 45.54 13.60
N ILE A 40 36.92 46.66 13.97
CA ILE A 40 35.62 46.71 14.66
C ILE A 40 34.50 46.27 13.70
N SER A 41 34.53 46.70 12.44
CA SER A 41 33.57 46.29 11.40
C SER A 41 33.67 44.79 11.07
N ARG A 42 34.88 44.22 10.95
CA ARG A 42 35.07 42.77 10.77
C ARG A 42 34.66 41.96 12.00
N ALA A 43 34.94 42.45 13.20
CA ALA A 43 34.49 41.81 14.44
C ALA A 43 32.96 41.85 14.56
N ASP A 44 32.31 42.95 14.20
CA ASP A 44 30.85 43.11 14.23
C ASP A 44 30.15 42.29 13.13
N GLN A 45 30.75 42.16 11.93
CA GLN A 45 30.25 41.27 10.88
C GLN A 45 30.45 39.78 11.20
N GLY A 46 31.60 39.42 11.77
CA GLY A 46 31.88 38.04 12.23
C GLY A 46 30.99 37.64 13.41
N LYS A 47 30.68 38.58 14.31
CA LYS A 47 29.74 38.38 15.41
C LYS A 47 28.30 38.30 14.92
N LYS A 48 27.88 39.15 13.97
CA LYS A 48 26.57 39.02 13.29
C LYS A 48 26.39 37.70 12.55
N HIS A 49 27.41 37.23 11.81
CA HIS A 49 27.36 35.93 11.15
C HIS A 49 27.35 34.77 12.16
N GLY A 50 28.09 34.90 13.27
CA GLY A 50 28.06 33.94 14.38
C GLY A 50 26.68 33.87 15.03
N ASP A 51 26.09 35.02 15.37
CA ASP A 51 24.76 35.14 15.97
C ASP A 51 23.65 34.65 15.03
N GLU A 52 23.80 34.86 13.71
CA GLU A 52 22.85 34.38 12.70
C GLU A 52 22.96 32.87 12.48
N ALA A 53 24.17 32.31 12.43
CA ALA A 53 24.40 30.88 12.36
C ALA A 53 23.90 30.16 13.64
N GLU A 54 24.14 30.74 14.81
CA GLU A 54 23.68 30.21 16.09
C GLU A 54 22.14 30.28 16.20
N ARG A 55 21.52 31.35 15.69
CA ARG A 55 20.06 31.46 15.56
C ARG A 55 19.47 30.44 14.59
N LEU A 56 20.11 30.19 13.45
CA LEU A 56 19.68 29.18 12.49
C LEU A 56 19.79 27.78 13.10
N GLN A 57 20.89 27.51 13.81
CA GLN A 57 21.10 26.24 14.50
C GLN A 57 20.06 26.02 15.62
N ALA A 58 19.67 27.06 16.36
CA ALA A 58 18.64 26.97 17.38
C ALA A 58 17.25 26.63 16.81
N ARG A 59 16.99 26.96 15.55
CA ARG A 59 15.74 26.60 14.84
C ARG A 59 15.78 25.20 14.23
N TYR A 60 16.95 24.59 14.14
CA TYR A 60 17.14 23.25 13.58
C TYR A 60 16.89 22.18 14.65
N THR A 61 15.62 22.07 15.02
CA THR A 61 15.14 21.18 16.09
C THR A 61 15.14 19.71 15.65
N PRO A 62 15.01 18.75 16.58
CA PRO A 62 14.80 17.34 16.23
C PRO A 62 13.63 17.12 15.27
N MET A 63 12.55 17.90 15.40
CA MET A 63 11.40 17.84 14.48
C MET A 63 11.78 18.24 13.06
N VAL A 64 12.58 19.29 12.88
CA VAL A 64 13.06 19.70 11.55
C VAL A 64 13.91 18.59 10.92
N LYS A 65 14.82 17.99 11.70
CA LYS A 65 15.65 16.86 11.23
C LYS A 65 14.83 15.65 10.82
N LEU A 66 13.82 15.30 11.62
CA LEU A 66 12.89 14.21 11.34
C LEU A 66 12.17 14.45 10.01
N ILE A 67 11.59 15.64 9.83
CA ILE A 67 10.86 16.00 8.61
C ILE A 67 11.79 15.98 7.39
N GLU A 68 12.97 16.59 7.48
CA GLU A 68 13.94 16.60 6.36
C GLU A 68 14.41 15.20 5.97
N GLY A 69 14.54 14.28 6.94
CA GLY A 69 14.91 12.89 6.68
C GLY A 69 13.79 12.10 5.99
N CYS A 70 12.53 12.36 6.35
CA CYS A 70 11.38 11.59 5.86
C CYS A 70 10.77 12.14 4.57
N LEU A 71 10.76 13.46 4.39
CA LEU A 71 10.08 14.14 3.28
C LEU A 71 10.47 13.61 1.88
N PRO A 72 11.74 13.29 1.57
CA PRO A 72 12.12 12.76 0.26
C PRO A 72 11.52 11.39 -0.08
N ALA A 73 10.98 10.67 0.91
CA ALA A 73 10.36 9.37 0.76
C ALA A 73 8.82 9.43 0.74
N VAL A 74 8.21 10.63 0.68
CA VAL A 74 6.75 10.80 0.64
C VAL A 74 6.35 11.44 -0.68
N ALA A 75 5.56 10.72 -1.47
CA ALA A 75 5.06 11.17 -2.75
C ALA A 75 3.69 11.84 -2.63
N SER A 76 3.48 12.89 -3.41
CA SER A 76 2.15 13.39 -3.76
C SER A 76 1.64 12.59 -4.96
N LEU A 77 0.40 12.09 -4.90
CA LEU A 77 -0.25 11.42 -6.01
C LEU A 77 -1.27 12.34 -6.68
N GLN A 78 -1.25 12.36 -8.01
CA GLN A 78 -2.33 12.89 -8.83
C GLN A 78 -2.85 11.78 -9.72
N THR A 79 -4.16 11.52 -9.67
CA THR A 79 -4.80 10.46 -10.44
C THR A 79 -5.77 11.07 -11.45
N PHE A 80 -5.92 10.42 -12.60
CA PHE A 80 -6.75 10.92 -13.69
C PHE A 80 -7.81 9.90 -14.07
N GLN A 81 -9.08 10.32 -14.09
CA GLN A 81 -10.18 9.56 -14.64
C GLN A 81 -10.73 10.26 -15.86
N ALA A 82 -10.70 9.59 -17.01
CA ALA A 82 -11.42 10.05 -18.20
C ALA A 82 -12.93 9.84 -17.98
N GLN A 83 -13.74 10.89 -18.13
CA GLN A 83 -15.19 10.72 -18.15
C GLN A 83 -15.68 10.24 -19.53
N ASN A 84 -16.78 9.49 -19.54
CA ASN A 84 -17.49 9.09 -20.76
C ASN A 84 -18.03 10.34 -21.47
N GLY A 85 -17.23 10.90 -22.38
CA GLY A 85 -17.52 12.15 -23.08
C GLY A 85 -16.27 12.99 -23.32
N GLY A 86 -15.41 12.51 -24.23
CA GLY A 86 -14.25 13.19 -24.83
C GLY A 86 -13.71 14.46 -24.15
N GLY A 87 -12.69 14.31 -23.30
CA GLY A 87 -11.76 15.40 -22.93
C GLY A 87 -11.93 16.00 -21.52
N VAL A 88 -12.92 15.56 -20.73
CA VAL A 88 -13.05 15.96 -19.32
C VAL A 88 -12.40 14.90 -18.42
N PHE A 89 -11.43 15.33 -17.60
CA PHE A 89 -10.77 14.48 -16.62
C PHE A 89 -11.16 14.91 -15.20
N THR A 90 -11.54 13.95 -14.36
CA THR A 90 -11.59 14.16 -12.91
C THR A 90 -10.21 13.87 -12.34
N MET A 91 -9.67 14.81 -11.56
CA MET A 91 -8.38 14.65 -10.90
C MET A 91 -8.59 14.26 -9.44
N GLY A 92 -8.02 13.14 -9.03
CA GLY A 92 -7.88 12.77 -7.63
C GLY A 92 -6.53 13.22 -7.08
N VAL A 93 -6.48 13.48 -5.78
CA VAL A 93 -5.23 13.77 -5.05
C VAL A 93 -5.10 12.86 -3.84
N GLY A 94 -3.88 12.39 -3.60
CA GLY A 94 -3.54 11.58 -2.44
C GLY A 94 -2.05 11.68 -2.13
N SER A 95 -1.62 10.82 -1.23
CA SER A 95 -0.21 10.68 -0.85
C SER A 95 0.21 9.21 -0.92
N ALA A 96 1.50 8.97 -0.95
CA ALA A 96 2.07 7.65 -0.83
C ALA A 96 3.43 7.71 -0.15
N SER A 97 3.83 6.61 0.46
CA SER A 97 5.14 6.45 1.10
C SER A 97 6.01 5.51 0.27
N VAL A 98 7.23 5.89 -0.05
CA VAL A 98 8.23 5.00 -0.66
C VAL A 98 8.68 4.03 0.43
N ILE A 99 8.34 2.74 0.29
CA ILE A 99 8.67 1.70 1.27
C ILE A 99 9.90 0.88 0.86
N HIS A 100 10.33 1.01 -0.40
CA HIS A 100 11.51 0.34 -0.92
C HIS A 100 12.24 1.21 -1.95
N GLU A 101 13.57 1.15 -1.94
CA GLU A 101 14.44 2.03 -2.72
C GLU A 101 14.28 1.89 -4.24
N GLU A 102 13.79 0.75 -4.71
CA GLU A 102 13.48 0.55 -6.13
C GLU A 102 12.21 1.29 -6.59
N GLY A 103 11.55 2.02 -5.70
CA GLY A 103 10.37 2.84 -6.00
C GLY A 103 9.06 2.11 -5.86
N TYR A 104 8.96 1.17 -4.92
CA TYR A 104 7.67 0.66 -4.47
C TYR A 104 7.08 1.61 -3.43
N LEU A 105 5.84 2.04 -3.69
CA LEU A 105 5.14 3.00 -2.86
C LEU A 105 3.85 2.40 -2.31
N LEU A 106 3.61 2.59 -1.02
CA LEU A 106 2.39 2.22 -0.32
C LEU A 106 1.43 3.41 -0.26
N THR A 107 0.16 3.17 -0.57
CA THR A 107 -0.94 4.15 -0.53
C THR A 107 -2.25 3.46 -0.18
N ASN A 108 -3.36 4.21 -0.18
CA ASN A 108 -4.68 3.63 -0.02
C ASN A 108 -5.29 3.20 -1.35
N ASN A 109 -6.13 2.16 -1.30
CA ASN A 109 -6.89 1.72 -2.46
C ASN A 109 -7.85 2.81 -2.98
N HIS A 110 -8.56 3.51 -2.10
CA HIS A 110 -9.53 4.52 -2.51
C HIS A 110 -8.90 5.72 -3.23
N VAL A 111 -7.60 5.99 -3.05
CA VAL A 111 -6.87 7.03 -3.80
C VAL A 111 -6.73 6.66 -5.28
N LEU A 112 -6.70 5.36 -5.58
CA LEU A 112 -6.54 4.81 -6.93
C LEU A 112 -7.87 4.36 -7.56
N PHE A 113 -8.95 4.33 -6.79
CA PHE A 113 -10.22 3.74 -7.22
C PHE A 113 -10.77 4.44 -8.48
N ARG A 114 -11.07 3.63 -9.52
CA ARG A 114 -11.52 4.07 -10.87
C ARG A 114 -10.52 4.91 -11.67
N MET A 115 -9.26 4.93 -11.26
CA MET A 115 -8.20 5.69 -11.91
C MET A 115 -7.25 4.74 -12.64
N HIS A 116 -7.19 4.84 -13.96
CA HIS A 116 -6.33 3.96 -14.76
C HIS A 116 -4.89 4.49 -14.89
N GLN A 117 -4.67 5.79 -14.62
CA GLN A 117 -3.38 6.45 -14.77
C GLN A 117 -3.20 7.53 -13.69
N GLY A 118 -1.95 7.79 -13.34
CA GLY A 118 -1.58 8.83 -12.41
C GLY A 118 -0.09 9.12 -12.39
N GLN A 119 0.27 10.18 -11.69
CA GLN A 119 1.63 10.62 -11.49
C GLN A 119 1.95 10.72 -10.01
N ALA A 120 3.17 10.32 -9.65
CA ALA A 120 3.78 10.53 -8.36
C ALA A 120 4.79 11.68 -8.46
N PHE A 121 4.70 12.61 -7.50
CA PHE A 121 5.60 13.75 -7.35
C PHE A 121 6.39 13.56 -6.06
N LEU A 122 7.71 13.39 -6.21
CA LEU A 122 8.65 13.31 -5.10
C LEU A 122 9.55 14.56 -5.10
N PRO A 123 9.97 15.07 -3.93
CA PRO A 123 10.85 16.23 -3.86
C PRO A 123 12.13 16.03 -4.69
N GLY A 124 12.44 16.99 -5.57
CA GLY A 124 13.63 16.96 -6.41
C GLY A 124 13.64 15.93 -7.54
N GLN A 125 12.52 15.26 -7.80
CA GLN A 125 12.35 14.36 -8.95
C GLN A 125 11.40 14.98 -9.99
N PRO A 126 11.55 14.64 -11.28
CA PRO A 126 10.50 14.92 -12.25
C PRO A 126 9.21 14.15 -11.89
N PRO A 127 8.04 14.59 -12.38
CA PRO A 127 6.81 13.79 -12.26
C PRO A 127 7.01 12.41 -12.88
N MET A 128 6.62 11.36 -12.14
CA MET A 128 6.79 9.97 -12.58
C MET A 128 5.43 9.31 -12.74
N LEU A 129 5.21 8.64 -13.87
CA LEU A 129 4.07 7.74 -13.99
C LEU A 129 4.27 6.56 -13.03
N PHE A 130 3.20 6.18 -12.33
CA PHE A 130 3.19 4.95 -11.55
C PHE A 130 2.34 3.90 -12.25
N ARG A 131 2.69 2.62 -12.02
CA ARG A 131 1.83 1.48 -12.32
C ARG A 131 1.29 0.90 -11.02
N ILE A 132 0.06 0.42 -11.06
CA ILE A 132 -0.54 -0.31 -9.94
C ILE A 132 0.05 -1.74 -9.95
N ILE A 133 0.63 -2.16 -8.83
CA ILE A 133 1.14 -3.53 -8.66
C ILE A 133 0.08 -4.41 -8.02
N ALA A 134 -0.55 -3.90 -6.96
CA ALA A 134 -1.57 -4.62 -6.21
C ALA A 134 -2.53 -3.65 -5.51
N THR A 135 -3.77 -4.09 -5.34
CA THR A 135 -4.82 -3.39 -4.59
C THR A 135 -5.54 -4.40 -3.69
N MET A 136 -6.00 -3.94 -2.54
CA MET A 136 -6.83 -4.70 -1.63
C MET A 136 -7.90 -3.77 -1.07
N SER A 137 -9.09 -3.82 -1.67
CA SER A 137 -10.21 -2.96 -1.30
C SER A 137 -10.67 -3.20 0.14
N SER A 138 -10.68 -4.45 0.61
CA SER A 138 -11.08 -4.84 1.97
C SER A 138 -10.23 -4.27 3.09
N GLU A 139 -9.00 -3.84 2.79
CA GLU A 139 -8.08 -3.24 3.76
C GLU A 139 -7.74 -1.79 3.41
N ASP A 140 -8.34 -1.24 2.34
CA ASP A 140 -8.01 0.06 1.79
C ASP A 140 -6.50 0.26 1.55
N LEU A 141 -5.80 -0.78 1.08
CA LEU A 141 -4.36 -0.76 0.80
C LEU A 141 -4.07 -0.92 -0.70
N ALA A 142 -3.03 -0.24 -1.17
CA ALA A 142 -2.50 -0.43 -2.52
C ALA A 142 -0.98 -0.27 -2.58
N LEU A 143 -0.37 -1.05 -3.47
CA LEU A 143 1.04 -0.99 -3.81
C LEU A 143 1.19 -0.50 -5.25
N ILE A 144 1.93 0.58 -5.44
CA ILE A 144 2.25 1.13 -6.76
C ILE A 144 3.77 1.15 -6.97
N LYS A 145 4.19 1.26 -8.23
CA LYS A 145 5.61 1.28 -8.62
C LYS A 145 5.89 2.44 -9.55
N VAL A 146 6.93 3.21 -9.24
CA VAL A 146 7.51 4.24 -10.12
C VAL A 146 8.90 3.82 -10.58
N ASP A 147 9.31 4.26 -11.76
CA ASP A 147 10.65 4.01 -12.29
C ASP A 147 11.46 5.31 -12.30
N ALA A 148 12.27 5.52 -11.26
CA ALA A 148 13.07 6.73 -11.08
C ALA A 148 14.44 6.70 -11.79
N GLY A 149 14.84 5.54 -12.33
CA GLY A 149 16.16 5.33 -12.92
C GLY A 149 17.34 5.33 -11.93
N LYS A 150 17.06 5.45 -10.63
CA LYS A 150 18.02 5.42 -9.51
C LYS A 150 17.27 5.01 -8.24
N SER A 151 18.01 4.61 -7.20
CA SER A 151 17.45 4.35 -5.88
C SER A 151 16.78 5.61 -5.31
N LEU A 152 15.61 5.41 -4.73
CA LEU A 152 14.85 6.45 -4.02
C LEU A 152 15.05 6.32 -2.51
N PRO A 153 15.06 7.44 -1.76
CA PRO A 153 14.91 7.39 -0.31
C PRO A 153 13.61 6.67 0.06
N SER A 154 13.67 5.76 1.03
CA SER A 154 12.51 5.01 1.51
C SER A 154 12.32 5.17 3.02
N LEU A 155 11.07 5.12 3.47
CA LEU A 155 10.73 4.99 4.89
C LEU A 155 10.83 3.53 5.32
N LYS A 156 11.39 3.31 6.50
CA LYS A 156 11.30 2.03 7.18
C LYS A 156 9.88 1.89 7.74
N LEU A 157 9.22 0.78 7.43
CA LEU A 157 7.99 0.41 8.14
C LEU A 157 8.36 0.03 9.58
N GLY A 158 7.74 0.69 10.55
CA GLY A 158 7.92 0.44 11.97
C GLY A 158 7.02 -0.69 12.49
N ARG A 159 6.87 -0.73 13.81
CA ARG A 159 5.90 -1.55 14.53
C ARG A 159 4.75 -0.68 15.04
N SER A 160 3.62 -1.30 15.33
CA SER A 160 2.48 -0.62 15.93
C SER A 160 1.97 -1.27 17.22
N ASP A 161 2.57 -2.39 17.63
CA ASP A 161 2.26 -3.15 18.83
C ASP A 161 2.75 -2.48 20.12
N ASP A 162 3.70 -1.56 20.01
CA ASP A 162 4.30 -0.82 21.12
C ASP A 162 3.89 0.66 21.20
N LEU A 163 2.92 1.09 20.38
CA LEU A 163 2.47 2.49 20.37
C LEU A 163 1.90 2.92 21.71
N MET A 164 2.24 4.15 22.12
CA MET A 164 1.79 4.73 23.38
C MET A 164 0.82 5.88 23.14
N LEU A 165 -0.25 5.96 23.95
CA LEU A 165 -1.07 7.17 23.99
C LEU A 165 -0.21 8.37 24.39
N GLY A 166 -0.27 9.45 23.62
CA GLY A 166 0.57 10.64 23.79
C GLY A 166 1.90 10.61 23.05
N GLU A 167 2.23 9.51 22.35
CA GLU A 167 3.44 9.45 21.53
C GLU A 167 3.40 10.51 20.40
N PRO A 168 4.42 11.37 20.27
CA PRO A 168 4.48 12.37 19.21
C PRO A 168 4.58 11.72 17.84
N VAL A 169 3.77 12.21 16.91
CA VAL A 169 3.71 11.73 15.53
C VAL A 169 3.65 12.86 14.54
N VAL A 170 4.10 12.58 13.33
CA VAL A 170 4.06 13.48 12.18
C VAL A 170 3.29 12.82 11.05
N VAL A 171 2.47 13.60 10.36
CA VAL A 171 1.87 13.23 9.09
C VAL A 171 2.49 14.09 8.01
N ILE A 172 2.98 13.44 6.96
CA ILE A 172 3.45 14.11 5.75
C ILE A 172 2.52 13.69 4.61
N GLY A 173 1.96 14.66 3.92
CA GLY A 173 1.02 14.38 2.83
C GLY A 173 0.86 15.56 1.89
N ASN A 174 -0.13 15.51 1.01
CA ASN A 174 -0.37 16.54 0.00
C ASN A 174 -1.78 17.12 0.13
N PRO A 175 -2.10 17.82 1.22
CA PRO A 175 -3.43 18.35 1.40
C PRO A 175 -3.73 19.42 0.34
N GLY A 176 -4.85 19.26 -0.38
CA GLY A 176 -5.31 20.22 -1.39
C GLY A 176 -4.39 20.40 -2.61
N GLY A 177 -3.42 19.52 -2.85
CA GLY A 177 -2.53 19.62 -4.01
C GLY A 177 -1.38 20.62 -3.88
N LEU A 178 -1.08 21.10 -2.67
CA LEU A 178 -0.10 22.17 -2.40
C LEU A 178 1.38 21.74 -2.34
N ALA A 179 1.70 20.50 -2.74
CA ALA A 179 3.03 19.89 -2.72
C ALA A 179 3.65 19.82 -1.30
N HIS A 180 3.42 18.68 -0.64
CA HIS A 180 3.98 18.27 0.66
C HIS A 180 3.72 19.25 1.82
N SER A 181 2.68 18.98 2.61
CA SER A 181 2.45 19.61 3.92
C SER A 181 2.75 18.63 5.04
N VAL A 182 3.12 19.19 6.18
CA VAL A 182 3.44 18.45 7.40
C VAL A 182 2.51 18.91 8.50
N SER A 183 1.95 17.96 9.24
CA SER A 183 1.23 18.22 10.49
C SER A 183 1.80 17.36 11.61
N GLU A 184 1.85 17.93 12.81
CA GLU A 184 2.26 17.24 14.03
C GLU A 184 1.05 16.94 14.91
N GLY A 185 1.16 15.90 15.72
CA GLY A 185 0.17 15.54 16.72
C GLY A 185 0.68 14.44 17.64
N ILE A 186 -0.26 13.71 18.24
CA ILE A 186 0.03 12.55 19.07
C ILE A 186 -0.83 11.35 18.67
N VAL A 187 -0.39 10.15 19.02
CA VAL A 187 -1.28 8.99 19.14
C VAL A 187 -2.34 9.30 20.19
N SER A 188 -3.58 9.44 19.77
CA SER A 188 -4.71 9.85 20.61
C SER A 188 -5.69 8.73 20.92
N GLY A 189 -5.50 7.56 20.31
CA GLY A 189 -6.30 6.36 20.54
C GLY A 189 -5.71 5.15 19.83
N LEU A 190 -5.94 3.97 20.40
CA LEU A 190 -5.55 2.68 19.82
C LEU A 190 -6.79 1.81 19.66
N ASN A 191 -6.70 0.77 18.83
CA ASN A 191 -7.77 -0.21 18.61
C ASN A 191 -9.12 0.44 18.25
N ARG A 192 -9.07 1.48 17.40
CA ARG A 192 -10.27 2.12 16.87
C ARG A 192 -10.77 1.37 15.65
N SER A 193 -12.05 1.53 15.35
CA SER A 193 -12.62 1.03 14.11
C SER A 193 -13.28 2.20 13.37
N THR A 194 -13.19 2.19 12.05
CA THR A 194 -13.77 3.21 11.18
C THR A 194 -14.30 2.57 9.90
N ALA A 195 -15.09 3.31 9.12
CA ALA A 195 -15.51 2.90 7.79
C ALA A 195 -15.00 3.91 6.75
N VAL A 196 -14.36 3.42 5.68
CA VAL A 196 -13.81 4.25 4.60
C VAL A 196 -14.23 3.66 3.26
N ALA A 197 -14.85 4.48 2.39
CA ALA A 197 -15.33 4.04 1.08
C ALA A 197 -16.19 2.76 1.14
N GLY A 198 -17.04 2.62 2.16
CA GLY A 198 -17.88 1.45 2.38
C GLY A 198 -17.18 0.23 3.01
N THR A 199 -15.89 0.34 3.31
CA THR A 199 -15.09 -0.75 3.93
C THR A 199 -14.91 -0.50 5.42
N PHE A 200 -15.28 -1.48 6.26
CA PHE A 200 -15.03 -1.44 7.70
C PHE A 200 -13.58 -1.84 8.00
N LEU A 201 -12.86 -0.97 8.71
CA LEU A 201 -11.46 -1.13 9.07
C LEU A 201 -11.31 -1.16 10.60
N PRO A 202 -11.07 -2.34 11.20
CA PRO A 202 -10.80 -2.48 12.63
C PRO A 202 -9.33 -2.25 12.98
N GLY A 203 -9.00 -2.14 14.27
CA GLY A 203 -7.61 -2.16 14.76
C GLY A 203 -6.77 -0.93 14.39
N MET A 204 -7.42 0.19 14.13
CA MET A 204 -6.81 1.44 13.66
C MET A 204 -6.16 2.22 14.79
N VAL A 205 -5.13 3.01 14.45
CA VAL A 205 -4.57 4.04 15.34
C VAL A 205 -5.24 5.39 15.06
N GLN A 206 -5.58 6.12 16.13
CA GLN A 206 -6.11 7.47 16.06
C GLN A 206 -4.99 8.48 16.33
N THR A 207 -4.95 9.57 15.55
CA THR A 207 -4.00 10.67 15.73
C THR A 207 -4.72 12.02 15.81
N SER A 208 -4.17 12.93 16.63
CA SER A 208 -4.60 14.32 16.67
C SER A 208 -3.94 15.19 15.58
N ALA A 209 -2.95 14.67 14.85
CA ALA A 209 -2.29 15.38 13.78
C ALA A 209 -3.32 15.79 12.71
N ALA A 210 -3.25 17.03 12.23
CA ALA A 210 -4.23 17.55 11.29
C ALA A 210 -4.22 16.75 9.97
N VAL A 211 -5.38 16.20 9.59
CA VAL A 211 -5.57 15.48 8.33
C VAL A 211 -6.68 16.15 7.51
N SER A 212 -6.45 16.31 6.21
CA SER A 212 -7.42 16.82 5.24
C SER A 212 -7.27 16.08 3.90
N GLY A 213 -8.15 16.39 2.94
CA GLY A 213 -8.15 15.74 1.61
C GLY A 213 -6.80 15.87 0.91
N GLY A 214 -6.21 14.73 0.54
CA GLY A 214 -4.88 14.63 -0.06
C GLY A 214 -3.81 14.02 0.86
N ASN A 215 -4.06 13.90 2.16
CA ASN A 215 -3.17 13.16 3.08
C ASN A 215 -3.39 11.64 3.05
N SER A 216 -4.55 11.16 2.57
CA SER A 216 -4.85 9.74 2.44
C SER A 216 -3.78 9.01 1.62
N GLY A 217 -3.32 7.88 2.14
CA GLY A 217 -2.20 7.07 1.65
C GLY A 217 -0.83 7.54 2.14
N GLY A 218 -0.75 8.69 2.82
CA GLY A 218 0.48 9.22 3.40
C GLY A 218 0.88 8.50 4.70
N PRO A 219 2.16 8.57 5.10
CA PRO A 219 2.65 7.92 6.31
C PRO A 219 2.26 8.68 7.59
N LEU A 220 1.92 7.92 8.63
CA LEU A 220 2.01 8.35 10.03
C LEU A 220 3.38 7.94 10.57
N ILE A 221 4.17 8.91 11.02
CA ILE A 221 5.60 8.75 11.33
C ILE A 221 5.84 9.01 12.82
N ASN A 222 6.58 8.11 13.49
CA ASN A 222 6.98 8.28 14.88
C ASN A 222 8.24 9.17 15.02
N ALA A 223 8.68 9.42 16.25
CA ALA A 223 9.87 10.23 16.52
C ALA A 223 11.19 9.63 15.99
N LEU A 224 11.21 8.34 15.60
CA LEU A 224 12.37 7.64 15.05
C LEU A 224 12.47 7.75 13.52
N GLY A 225 11.46 8.33 12.85
CA GLY A 225 11.40 8.38 11.39
C GLY A 225 10.85 7.10 10.76
N GLU A 226 10.21 6.24 11.55
CA GLU A 226 9.58 5.01 11.09
C GLU A 226 8.10 5.25 10.79
N GLN A 227 7.61 4.65 9.72
CA GLN A 227 6.19 4.69 9.38
C GLN A 227 5.43 3.66 10.22
N ILE A 228 4.62 4.14 11.14
CA ILE A 228 3.80 3.35 12.08
C ILE A 228 2.34 3.20 11.64
N GLY A 229 1.97 3.85 10.53
CA GLY A 229 0.67 3.63 9.89
C GLY A 229 0.51 4.36 8.56
N VAL A 230 -0.62 4.11 7.89
CA VAL A 230 -1.05 4.74 6.63
C VAL A 230 -2.31 5.56 6.90
N ILE A 231 -2.24 6.88 6.76
CA ILE A 231 -3.39 7.77 6.92
C ILE A 231 -4.46 7.38 5.91
N THR A 232 -5.68 7.07 6.36
CA THR A 232 -6.79 6.72 5.46
C THR A 232 -7.91 7.76 5.50
N SER A 233 -8.45 8.03 6.69
CA SER A 233 -9.67 8.81 6.83
C SER A 233 -9.64 9.77 8.01
N LYS A 234 -10.57 10.72 7.94
CA LYS A 234 -10.92 11.65 9.00
C LYS A 234 -12.37 11.38 9.38
N ASN A 235 -12.67 11.40 10.68
CA ASN A 235 -14.06 11.51 11.11
C ASN A 235 -14.58 12.91 10.73
N LEU A 236 -15.59 12.99 9.87
CA LEU A 236 -16.12 14.28 9.39
C LEU A 236 -16.84 15.07 10.49
N ASP A 237 -17.35 14.37 11.51
CA ASP A 237 -18.13 14.95 12.61
C ASP A 237 -17.28 15.33 13.82
N GLY A 238 -15.96 15.10 13.77
CA GLY A 238 -15.03 15.35 14.86
C GLY A 238 -13.79 16.14 14.42
N GLU A 239 -13.36 17.08 15.24
CA GLU A 239 -12.08 17.77 15.06
C GLU A 239 -10.93 16.93 15.64
N ASN A 240 -9.82 16.82 14.90
CA ASN A 240 -8.61 16.10 15.32
C ASN A 240 -8.84 14.62 15.70
N ILE A 241 -9.83 13.99 15.06
CA ILE A 241 -10.08 12.54 15.14
C ILE A 241 -9.79 11.96 13.75
N ASN A 242 -8.54 11.55 13.55
CA ASN A 242 -8.06 11.01 12.29
C ASN A 242 -7.52 9.60 12.49
N PHE A 243 -7.62 8.75 11.47
CA PHE A 243 -7.29 7.33 11.58
C PHE A 243 -6.22 6.91 10.58
N ALA A 244 -5.37 5.98 11.01
CA ALA A 244 -4.38 5.34 10.17
C ALA A 244 -4.47 3.81 10.29
N ILE A 245 -4.29 3.13 9.17
CA ILE A 245 -4.09 1.67 9.12
C ILE A 245 -2.75 1.42 9.81
N THR A 246 -2.71 0.53 10.80
CA THR A 246 -1.50 0.28 11.59
C THR A 246 -0.41 -0.40 10.77
N ALA A 247 0.86 -0.11 11.06
CA ALA A 247 1.99 -0.72 10.36
C ALA A 247 1.98 -2.25 10.45
N ASP A 248 1.58 -2.83 11.58
CA ASP A 248 1.50 -4.29 11.71
C ASP A 248 0.40 -4.87 10.85
N ARG A 249 -0.75 -4.20 10.74
CA ARG A 249 -1.81 -4.62 9.81
C ARG A 249 -1.31 -4.60 8.37
N VAL A 250 -0.56 -3.56 7.97
CA VAL A 250 0.09 -3.51 6.65
C VAL A 250 1.03 -4.70 6.46
N ARG A 251 1.89 -5.01 7.44
CA ARG A 251 2.83 -6.13 7.38
C ARG A 251 2.12 -7.48 7.25
N GLU A 252 1.10 -7.72 8.06
CA GLU A 252 0.29 -8.95 8.03
C GLU A 252 -0.43 -9.14 6.71
N MET A 253 -0.97 -8.05 6.14
CA MET A 253 -1.72 -8.12 4.89
C MET A 253 -0.83 -8.08 3.65
N PHE A 254 0.45 -7.72 3.77
CA PHE A 254 1.37 -7.58 2.64
C PHE A 254 1.52 -8.84 1.76
N PRO A 255 1.65 -10.06 2.33
CA PRO A 255 1.74 -11.29 1.54
C PRO A 255 0.47 -11.52 0.71
N ILE A 256 -0.70 -11.22 1.27
CA ILE A 256 -2.00 -11.40 0.62
C ILE A 256 -2.23 -10.29 -0.41
N LEU A 257 -1.92 -9.04 -0.09
CA LEU A 257 -1.97 -7.90 -1.02
C LEU A 257 -1.14 -8.20 -2.27
N LEU A 258 0.10 -8.64 -2.08
CA LEU A 258 0.96 -8.93 -3.20
C LEU A 258 0.56 -10.23 -3.91
N SER A 259 0.27 -11.29 -3.15
CA SER A 259 -0.03 -12.64 -3.63
C SER A 259 0.92 -13.05 -4.76
N ALA A 260 2.23 -12.91 -4.54
CA ALA A 260 3.23 -12.94 -5.62
C ALA A 260 3.17 -14.22 -6.47
N GLU A 261 3.06 -15.39 -5.84
CA GLU A 261 2.93 -16.68 -6.52
C GLU A 261 1.71 -16.71 -7.45
N LEU A 262 0.51 -16.38 -6.94
CA LEU A 262 -0.70 -16.28 -7.76
C LEU A 262 -0.61 -15.19 -8.82
N ARG A 263 0.01 -14.05 -8.51
CA ARG A 263 0.09 -12.88 -9.41
C ARG A 263 1.03 -13.11 -10.57
N TYR A 264 2.10 -13.86 -10.39
CA TYR A 264 3.08 -14.12 -11.44
C TYR A 264 3.13 -15.57 -11.92
N GLY A 265 2.28 -16.44 -11.36
CA GLY A 265 2.02 -17.80 -11.84
C GLY A 265 3.10 -18.82 -11.48
N PHE A 266 3.97 -18.52 -10.51
CA PHE A 266 5.01 -19.45 -10.03
C PHE A 266 4.67 -19.98 -8.65
N TRP A 267 5.34 -21.05 -8.24
CA TRP A 267 5.27 -21.63 -6.91
C TRP A 267 6.66 -21.66 -6.27
N LEU A 268 6.77 -21.14 -5.04
CA LEU A 268 7.97 -21.26 -4.19
C LEU A 268 7.66 -22.11 -2.96
N GLY A 269 6.47 -21.91 -2.36
CA GLY A 269 5.96 -22.67 -1.22
C GLY A 269 6.67 -22.32 0.09
N LEU A 270 7.08 -21.06 0.26
CA LEU A 270 7.78 -20.57 1.45
C LEU A 270 7.01 -19.42 2.09
N GLN A 271 6.76 -19.50 3.40
CA GLN A 271 6.16 -18.43 4.19
C GLN A 271 7.18 -17.88 5.19
N VAL A 272 7.24 -16.56 5.34
CA VAL A 272 8.17 -15.87 6.23
C VAL A 272 7.44 -15.09 7.32
N GLU A 273 8.13 -14.88 8.43
CA GLU A 273 7.67 -13.99 9.49
C GLU A 273 7.58 -12.55 8.99
N MET A 274 6.42 -11.92 9.18
CA MET A 274 6.16 -10.55 8.71
C MET A 274 6.42 -9.47 9.75
N LEU A 275 6.38 -9.82 11.04
CA LEU A 275 6.40 -8.84 12.14
C LEU A 275 7.81 -8.55 12.65
N GLY A 276 8.68 -9.55 12.65
CA GLY A 276 10.06 -9.45 13.12
C GLY A 276 10.98 -8.60 12.22
N PRO A 277 12.13 -8.16 12.74
CA PRO A 277 13.12 -7.35 12.03
C PRO A 277 14.07 -8.20 11.16
N SER A 278 13.67 -9.40 10.78
CA SER A 278 14.46 -10.34 10.00
C SER A 278 13.52 -11.25 9.23
N VAL A 279 13.96 -11.71 8.06
CA VAL A 279 13.20 -12.68 7.26
C VAL A 279 13.47 -14.07 7.80
N ILE A 280 12.55 -14.62 8.58
CA ILE A 280 12.64 -15.97 9.15
C ILE A 280 11.61 -16.86 8.46
N VAL A 281 12.03 -18.03 7.98
CA VAL A 281 11.12 -19.03 7.41
C VAL A 281 10.23 -19.58 8.52
N GLN A 282 8.92 -19.41 8.38
CA GLN A 282 7.92 -19.87 9.35
C GLN A 282 7.26 -21.18 8.95
N ASP A 283 7.03 -21.35 7.65
CA ASP A 283 6.36 -22.52 7.11
C ASP A 283 6.86 -22.81 5.69
N ILE A 284 6.81 -24.09 5.32
CA ILE A 284 7.23 -24.59 4.02
C ILE A 284 6.17 -25.58 3.54
N GLY A 285 5.70 -25.37 2.32
CA GLY A 285 4.75 -26.29 1.67
C GLY A 285 5.41 -27.63 1.37
N GLU A 286 4.71 -28.73 1.69
CA GLU A 286 5.13 -30.07 1.33
C GLU A 286 5.26 -30.23 -0.20
N GLY A 287 6.37 -30.80 -0.65
CA GLY A 287 6.73 -30.96 -2.06
C GLY A 287 7.05 -29.65 -2.78
N SER A 288 7.22 -28.54 -2.05
CA SER A 288 7.50 -27.24 -2.66
C SER A 288 8.94 -27.12 -3.15
N PRO A 289 9.20 -26.23 -4.14
CA PRO A 289 10.56 -25.94 -4.56
C PRO A 289 11.49 -25.48 -3.44
N ALA A 290 10.95 -24.74 -2.46
CA ALA A 290 11.70 -24.36 -1.26
C ALA A 290 12.12 -25.58 -0.43
N GLU A 291 11.21 -26.53 -0.17
CA GLU A 291 11.50 -27.78 0.55
C GLU A 291 12.53 -28.62 -0.21
N GLU A 292 12.32 -28.84 -1.50
CA GLU A 292 13.20 -29.64 -2.36
C GLU A 292 14.62 -29.06 -2.45
N SER A 293 14.75 -27.74 -2.31
CA SER A 293 16.04 -27.03 -2.29
C SER A 293 16.75 -27.09 -0.92
N GLY A 294 16.14 -27.74 0.07
CA GLY A 294 16.72 -27.97 1.40
C GLY A 294 16.60 -26.78 2.36
N ILE A 295 15.67 -25.86 2.11
CA ILE A 295 15.30 -24.79 3.05
C ILE A 295 14.54 -25.42 4.23
N GLU A 296 14.79 -24.91 5.44
CA GLU A 296 14.16 -25.41 6.67
C GLU A 296 13.47 -24.28 7.43
N ILE A 297 12.42 -24.62 8.18
CA ILE A 297 11.78 -23.69 9.12
C ILE A 297 12.83 -23.19 10.12
N GLY A 298 12.85 -21.88 10.35
CA GLY A 298 13.84 -21.20 11.19
C GLY A 298 15.07 -20.67 10.45
N ASP A 299 15.22 -20.98 9.16
CA ASP A 299 16.25 -20.33 8.33
C ASP A 299 16.04 -18.81 8.29
N SER A 300 17.11 -18.04 8.46
CA SER A 300 17.06 -16.59 8.28
C SER A 300 17.55 -16.21 6.89
N ILE A 301 16.66 -15.71 6.04
CA ILE A 301 17.01 -15.20 4.71
C ILE A 301 17.64 -13.81 4.88
N LYS A 302 18.83 -13.62 4.34
CA LYS A 302 19.61 -12.37 4.38
C LYS A 302 19.61 -11.65 3.05
N GLU A 303 19.66 -12.39 1.94
CA GLU A 303 19.64 -11.84 0.60
C GLU A 303 18.77 -12.66 -0.35
N VAL A 304 18.17 -11.98 -1.34
CA VAL A 304 17.44 -12.56 -2.46
C VAL A 304 18.03 -12.03 -3.77
N ASN A 305 18.64 -12.88 -4.57
CA ASN A 305 19.39 -12.54 -5.78
C ASN A 305 20.44 -11.44 -5.56
N GLY A 306 21.24 -11.59 -4.50
CA GLY A 306 22.31 -10.65 -4.13
C GLY A 306 21.82 -9.31 -3.60
N ARG A 307 20.53 -9.17 -3.25
CA ARG A 307 19.97 -7.98 -2.61
C ARG A 307 19.59 -8.28 -1.19
N GLU A 308 20.05 -7.45 -0.25
CA GLU A 308 19.70 -7.56 1.15
C GLU A 308 18.19 -7.44 1.35
N VAL A 309 17.63 -8.29 2.21
CA VAL A 309 16.23 -8.22 2.65
C VAL A 309 16.18 -7.94 4.15
N ARG A 310 15.55 -6.82 4.53
CA ARG A 310 15.52 -6.35 5.92
C ARG A 310 14.40 -7.02 6.71
N ASP A 311 13.27 -7.27 6.06
CA ASP A 311 12.06 -7.81 6.66
C ASP A 311 11.19 -8.55 5.62
N GLY A 312 10.08 -9.13 6.08
CA GLY A 312 9.16 -9.87 5.22
C GLY A 312 8.59 -9.04 4.06
N VAL A 313 8.48 -7.71 4.21
CA VAL A 313 8.00 -6.83 3.13
C VAL A 313 9.01 -6.80 1.99
N ASP A 314 10.30 -6.62 2.30
CA ASP A 314 11.37 -6.69 1.31
C ASP A 314 11.43 -8.07 0.63
N PHE A 315 11.28 -9.16 1.41
CA PHE A 315 11.24 -10.51 0.85
C PHE A 315 10.12 -10.66 -0.18
N HIS A 316 8.90 -10.26 0.14
CA HIS A 316 7.78 -10.32 -0.79
C HIS A 316 7.99 -9.40 -2.00
N LEU A 317 8.55 -8.20 -1.83
CA LEU A 317 8.89 -7.32 -2.94
C LEU A 317 9.93 -7.95 -3.88
N ALA A 318 10.90 -8.72 -3.37
CA ALA A 318 11.89 -9.42 -4.19
C ALA A 318 11.29 -10.52 -5.09
N LEU A 319 10.05 -10.95 -4.80
CA LEU A 319 9.29 -11.91 -5.60
C LEU A 319 8.51 -11.24 -6.75
N VAL A 320 8.47 -9.91 -6.81
CA VAL A 320 7.77 -9.18 -7.87
C VAL A 320 8.37 -9.47 -9.24
N GLY A 321 7.52 -9.94 -10.18
CA GLY A 321 7.91 -10.17 -11.57
C GLY A 321 8.74 -11.44 -11.80
N LYS A 322 8.82 -12.33 -10.80
CA LYS A 322 9.39 -13.68 -10.98
C LYS A 322 8.46 -14.55 -11.82
N ALA A 323 8.98 -15.60 -12.40
CA ALA A 323 8.23 -16.46 -13.32
C ALA A 323 8.56 -17.95 -13.08
N PRO A 324 7.66 -18.87 -13.45
CA PRO A 324 7.93 -20.31 -13.47
C PRO A 324 9.22 -20.66 -14.20
N GLY A 325 9.96 -21.65 -13.68
CA GLY A 325 11.27 -22.08 -14.17
C GLY A 325 12.39 -21.07 -13.94
N GLY A 326 12.09 -19.90 -13.38
CA GLY A 326 13.09 -18.92 -12.98
C GLY A 326 13.87 -19.39 -11.75
N ARG A 327 15.09 -18.87 -11.56
CA ARG A 327 15.91 -19.16 -10.39
C ARG A 327 15.83 -18.05 -9.36
N LEU A 328 15.75 -18.43 -8.09
CA LEU A 328 15.81 -17.55 -6.94
C LEU A 328 17.01 -17.95 -6.08
N GLU A 329 18.05 -17.12 -6.09
CA GLU A 329 19.21 -17.32 -5.20
C GLU A 329 18.89 -16.71 -3.83
N LEU A 330 18.97 -17.53 -2.79
CA LEU A 330 18.74 -17.15 -1.40
C LEU A 330 20.04 -17.30 -0.60
N GLN A 331 20.51 -16.22 0.00
CA GLN A 331 21.53 -16.31 1.04
C GLN A 331 20.83 -16.49 2.38
N ILE A 332 20.95 -17.67 2.98
CA ILE A 332 20.34 -18.01 4.27
C ILE A 332 21.40 -18.12 5.37
N GLN A 333 20.97 -17.95 6.61
CA GLN A 333 21.75 -18.24 7.80
C GLN A 333 21.05 -19.32 8.64
N ARG A 334 21.74 -20.44 8.86
CA ARG A 334 21.28 -21.58 9.67
C ARG A 334 22.32 -21.91 10.73
N ASN A 335 21.93 -21.94 12.00
CA ASN A 335 22.84 -22.23 13.13
C ASN A 335 24.09 -21.32 13.16
N GLY A 336 23.95 -20.08 12.69
CA GLY A 336 25.04 -19.09 12.61
C GLY A 336 25.88 -19.16 11.34
N GLU A 337 25.78 -20.22 10.53
CA GLU A 337 26.51 -20.37 9.26
C GLU A 337 25.71 -19.80 8.09
N GLN A 338 26.39 -19.09 7.18
CA GLN A 338 25.79 -18.62 5.92
C GLN A 338 25.86 -19.69 4.84
N ARG A 339 24.80 -19.80 4.05
CA ARG A 339 24.67 -20.74 2.91
C ARG A 339 23.95 -20.04 1.77
N THR A 340 24.33 -20.39 0.55
CA THR A 340 23.59 -19.98 -0.65
C THR A 340 22.79 -21.17 -1.15
N VAL A 341 21.48 -20.97 -1.31
CA VAL A 341 20.54 -21.96 -1.84
C VAL A 341 19.95 -21.39 -3.13
N GLU A 342 20.04 -22.14 -4.21
CA GLU A 342 19.38 -21.79 -5.47
C GLU A 342 18.08 -22.58 -5.56
N VAL A 343 16.96 -21.87 -5.68
CA VAL A 343 15.62 -22.47 -5.83
C VAL A 343 15.14 -22.26 -7.26
N GLU A 344 14.78 -23.32 -7.96
CA GLU A 344 14.06 -23.23 -9.23
C GLU A 344 12.56 -23.08 -8.95
N LEU A 345 11.96 -21.96 -9.35
CA LEU A 345 10.56 -21.68 -9.10
C LEU A 345 9.67 -22.63 -9.89
N GLY A 346 8.76 -23.32 -9.20
CA GLY A 346 7.80 -24.22 -9.82
C GLY A 346 6.75 -23.47 -10.64
N GLU A 347 6.03 -24.19 -11.49
CA GLU A 347 4.82 -23.67 -12.13
C GLU A 347 3.64 -23.81 -11.15
N LEU A 348 2.86 -22.73 -10.99
CA LEU A 348 1.66 -22.80 -10.19
C LEU A 348 0.62 -23.62 -10.94
N GLU A 349 0.17 -24.74 -10.37
CA GLU A 349 -0.89 -25.54 -10.99
C GLU A 349 -2.22 -24.76 -11.01
N LEU A 350 -2.64 -24.34 -12.20
CA LEU A 350 -3.89 -23.64 -12.42
C LEU A 350 -5.00 -24.60 -12.83
N LEU A 351 -6.23 -24.27 -12.41
CA LEU A 351 -7.42 -24.91 -12.95
C LEU A 351 -7.50 -24.61 -14.45
N LYS A 352 -7.47 -25.66 -15.27
CA LYS A 352 -7.59 -25.54 -16.72
C LYS A 352 -9.03 -25.16 -17.08
N PRO A 353 -9.23 -24.21 -18.01
CA PRO A 353 -10.56 -23.86 -18.45
C PRO A 353 -11.20 -25.04 -19.20
N VAL A 354 -12.53 -25.15 -19.10
CA VAL A 354 -13.31 -26.12 -19.88
C VAL A 354 -13.67 -25.54 -21.26
N ALA A 355 -14.02 -26.42 -22.20
CA ALA A 355 -14.44 -26.00 -23.53
C ALA A 355 -15.77 -25.22 -23.48
N GLU A 356 -15.90 -24.19 -24.31
CA GLU A 356 -17.15 -23.41 -24.47
C GLU A 356 -18.19 -24.12 -25.35
N GLU A 357 -17.88 -25.31 -25.87
CA GLU A 357 -18.81 -26.05 -26.72
C GLU A 357 -19.93 -26.68 -25.89
N GLY A 358 -21.18 -26.37 -26.25
CA GLY A 358 -22.35 -26.99 -25.66
C GLY A 358 -22.75 -26.46 -24.29
N VAL A 359 -22.21 -25.31 -23.85
CA VAL A 359 -22.71 -24.61 -22.65
C VAL A 359 -23.84 -23.64 -23.00
N GLU A 360 -24.74 -23.43 -22.04
CA GLU A 360 -25.83 -22.46 -22.10
C GLU A 360 -25.65 -21.37 -21.03
N GLY A 361 -26.24 -20.20 -21.21
CA GLY A 361 -26.10 -19.08 -20.27
C GLY A 361 -26.84 -19.31 -18.94
N GLY A 362 -26.27 -18.82 -17.85
CA GLY A 362 -26.81 -18.98 -16.48
C GLY A 362 -26.21 -20.16 -15.71
N LEU A 363 -26.59 -20.34 -14.45
CA LEU A 363 -26.19 -21.44 -13.57
C LEU A 363 -27.38 -22.35 -13.26
N LYS A 364 -27.13 -23.65 -13.09
CA LYS A 364 -28.11 -24.57 -12.49
C LYS A 364 -28.18 -24.28 -11.00
N PHE A 365 -29.37 -24.35 -10.40
CA PHE A 365 -29.56 -24.24 -8.96
C PHE A 365 -30.39 -25.40 -8.41
N GLU A 366 -30.13 -25.74 -7.16
CA GLU A 366 -30.96 -26.60 -6.31
C GLU A 366 -31.33 -25.79 -5.05
N GLY A 367 -32.61 -25.82 -4.70
CA GLY A 367 -33.19 -25.17 -3.53
C GLY A 367 -33.58 -26.19 -2.46
N PHE A 368 -33.36 -25.84 -1.20
CA PHE A 368 -33.53 -26.73 -0.04
C PHE A 368 -34.28 -25.98 1.06
N GLU A 369 -35.09 -26.70 1.84
CA GLU A 369 -35.70 -26.17 3.07
C GLU A 369 -35.00 -26.78 4.28
N GLY A 370 -34.64 -25.95 5.25
CA GLY A 370 -33.98 -26.38 6.47
C GLY A 370 -33.43 -25.24 7.29
N SER A 371 -33.17 -25.51 8.57
CA SER A 371 -32.60 -24.53 9.50
C SER A 371 -31.18 -24.97 9.83
N TRP A 372 -30.20 -24.13 9.48
CA TRP A 372 -28.78 -24.42 9.68
C TRP A 372 -28.08 -23.21 10.31
N ASP A 373 -27.01 -23.47 11.07
CA ASP A 373 -26.12 -22.42 11.61
C ASP A 373 -24.83 -22.28 10.79
N ALA A 374 -24.66 -23.15 9.78
CA ALA A 374 -23.54 -23.24 8.85
C ALA A 374 -24.00 -24.02 7.60
N LEU A 375 -23.32 -23.81 6.47
CA LEU A 375 -23.66 -24.46 5.20
C LEU A 375 -23.76 -25.99 5.36
N PRO A 376 -24.91 -26.60 5.03
CA PRO A 376 -25.04 -28.04 5.07
C PRO A 376 -24.24 -28.70 3.94
N ASN A 377 -24.07 -30.03 4.04
CA ASN A 377 -23.67 -30.80 2.87
C ASN A 377 -24.88 -30.97 1.95
N PHE A 378 -25.03 -30.08 0.97
CA PHE A 378 -26.15 -30.12 0.01
C PHE A 378 -26.22 -31.42 -0.80
N ASP A 379 -25.09 -32.11 -1.02
CA ASP A 379 -25.08 -33.39 -1.73
C ASP A 379 -25.70 -34.54 -0.88
N GLU A 380 -25.96 -34.33 0.42
CA GLU A 380 -26.65 -35.26 1.32
C GLU A 380 -28.14 -34.91 1.54
N LEU A 381 -28.63 -33.84 0.91
CA LEU A 381 -30.01 -33.36 1.04
C LEU A 381 -30.82 -33.64 -0.23
N GLU A 382 -32.14 -33.75 -0.08
CA GLU A 382 -33.07 -33.83 -1.22
C GLU A 382 -33.54 -32.42 -1.58
N PRO A 383 -33.32 -31.94 -2.82
CA PRO A 383 -33.77 -30.61 -3.22
C PRO A 383 -35.30 -30.56 -3.34
N VAL A 384 -35.89 -29.44 -2.92
CA VAL A 384 -37.33 -29.17 -3.07
C VAL A 384 -37.64 -28.36 -4.34
N ALA A 385 -36.63 -27.72 -4.92
CA ALA A 385 -36.70 -26.95 -6.14
C ALA A 385 -35.40 -27.09 -6.93
N ASP A 386 -35.50 -26.97 -8.26
CA ASP A 386 -34.35 -26.90 -9.15
C ASP A 386 -34.67 -26.03 -10.37
N GLY A 387 -33.63 -25.55 -11.04
CA GLY A 387 -33.80 -24.79 -12.27
C GLY A 387 -32.52 -24.14 -12.76
N VAL A 388 -32.68 -23.09 -13.58
CA VAL A 388 -31.58 -22.29 -14.12
C VAL A 388 -31.84 -20.82 -13.84
N VAL A 389 -30.82 -20.11 -13.35
CA VAL A 389 -30.84 -18.67 -13.14
C VAL A 389 -29.78 -17.98 -13.98
N LYS A 390 -30.06 -16.74 -14.39
CA LYS A 390 -29.13 -15.89 -15.14
C LYS A 390 -27.98 -15.37 -14.28
N VAL A 391 -28.29 -15.06 -13.02
CA VAL A 391 -27.36 -14.55 -12.01
C VAL A 391 -27.70 -15.28 -10.70
N PRO A 392 -26.72 -15.79 -9.95
CA PRO A 392 -26.97 -16.41 -8.65
C PRO A 392 -27.34 -15.35 -7.61
N ASN A 393 -28.53 -15.46 -7.04
CA ASN A 393 -29.04 -14.63 -5.94
C ASN A 393 -30.17 -15.37 -5.19
N GLU A 394 -30.66 -14.76 -4.11
CA GLU A 394 -31.72 -15.27 -3.25
C GLU A 394 -33.07 -15.48 -3.98
N ASP A 395 -33.32 -14.77 -5.08
CA ASP A 395 -34.57 -14.90 -5.86
C ASP A 395 -34.70 -16.24 -6.60
N ALA A 396 -33.63 -17.06 -6.65
CA ALA A 396 -33.67 -18.38 -7.29
C ALA A 396 -34.70 -19.31 -6.63
N TYR A 397 -34.73 -19.34 -5.30
CA TYR A 397 -35.73 -20.03 -4.49
C TYR A 397 -35.65 -19.54 -3.06
N LYS A 398 -36.81 -19.37 -2.43
CA LYS A 398 -36.98 -19.06 -1.01
C LYS A 398 -38.30 -19.62 -0.49
N THR A 399 -38.38 -19.82 0.82
CA THR A 399 -39.62 -20.17 1.51
C THR A 399 -40.60 -19.00 1.54
N ASP A 400 -41.87 -19.27 1.86
CA ASP A 400 -42.92 -18.24 1.91
C ASP A 400 -42.62 -17.11 2.91
N ASN A 401 -41.84 -17.39 3.96
CA ASN A 401 -41.44 -16.41 4.96
C ASN A 401 -40.03 -15.82 4.73
N GLY A 402 -39.30 -16.29 3.71
CA GLY A 402 -37.95 -15.80 3.44
C GLY A 402 -36.88 -16.34 4.40
N ASP A 403 -37.18 -17.37 5.19
CA ASP A 403 -36.25 -17.93 6.18
C ASP A 403 -36.12 -19.45 6.03
N ASN A 404 -35.03 -20.02 6.55
CA ASN A 404 -34.80 -21.47 6.65
C ASN A 404 -34.80 -22.16 5.28
N TYR A 405 -34.00 -21.62 4.37
CA TYR A 405 -33.76 -22.21 3.06
C TYR A 405 -32.28 -22.17 2.68
N GLY A 406 -31.93 -22.96 1.68
CA GLY A 406 -30.57 -23.04 1.14
C GLY A 406 -30.58 -23.14 -0.37
N LEU A 407 -29.52 -22.62 -0.98
CA LEU A 407 -29.32 -22.60 -2.43
C LEU A 407 -27.93 -23.15 -2.76
N CYS A 408 -27.88 -24.03 -3.76
CA CYS A 408 -26.62 -24.51 -4.33
C CYS A 408 -26.63 -24.26 -5.83
N PHE A 409 -25.79 -23.33 -6.29
CA PHE A 409 -25.59 -23.03 -7.71
C PHE A 409 -24.37 -23.77 -8.24
N LYS A 410 -24.52 -24.43 -9.38
CA LYS A 410 -23.45 -25.19 -10.05
C LYS A 410 -23.40 -24.81 -11.54
N GLY A 411 -22.19 -24.58 -12.05
CA GLY A 411 -21.96 -24.25 -13.45
C GLY A 411 -20.54 -23.75 -13.68
N PHE A 412 -20.39 -22.69 -14.46
CA PHE A 412 -19.11 -22.10 -14.83
C PHE A 412 -19.17 -20.58 -14.79
N VAL A 413 -18.03 -19.98 -14.45
CA VAL A 413 -17.76 -18.56 -14.63
C VAL A 413 -16.73 -18.37 -15.74
N LYS A 414 -16.97 -17.44 -16.66
CA LYS A 414 -16.06 -17.12 -17.76
C LYS A 414 -15.09 -16.01 -17.37
N ALA A 415 -13.82 -16.34 -17.19
CA ALA A 415 -12.76 -15.34 -17.07
C ALA A 415 -12.43 -14.75 -18.46
N PRO A 416 -12.60 -13.43 -18.68
CA PRO A 416 -12.37 -12.82 -20.00
C PRO A 416 -10.90 -12.84 -20.44
N GLU A 417 -9.97 -12.76 -19.49
CA GLU A 417 -8.53 -12.73 -19.73
C GLU A 417 -7.82 -13.58 -18.67
N GLU A 418 -6.57 -13.96 -18.92
CA GLU A 418 -5.77 -14.57 -17.87
C GLU A 418 -5.40 -13.53 -16.83
N GLY A 419 -5.57 -13.85 -15.55
CA GLY A 419 -4.97 -13.07 -14.48
C GLY A 419 -5.49 -13.42 -13.10
N LEU A 420 -5.22 -12.50 -12.17
CA LEU A 420 -5.65 -12.60 -10.79
C LEU A 420 -7.03 -11.98 -10.63
N TYR A 421 -7.96 -12.75 -10.09
CA TYR A 421 -9.33 -12.34 -9.79
C TYR A 421 -9.55 -12.36 -8.28
N THR A 422 -10.20 -11.33 -7.76
CA THR A 422 -10.77 -11.36 -6.41
C THR A 422 -12.26 -11.60 -6.56
N PHE A 423 -12.76 -12.73 -6.07
CA PHE A 423 -14.21 -12.95 -5.92
C PHE A 423 -14.67 -12.44 -4.57
N TYR A 424 -15.92 -12.00 -4.51
CA TYR A 424 -16.61 -11.58 -3.30
C TYR A 424 -17.97 -12.25 -3.21
N THR A 425 -18.36 -12.61 -1.98
CA THR A 425 -19.75 -12.91 -1.64
C THR A 425 -20.19 -11.88 -0.61
N SER A 426 -21.32 -11.23 -0.86
CA SER A 426 -22.07 -10.47 0.15
C SER A 426 -23.30 -11.30 0.50
N SER A 427 -23.45 -11.71 1.76
CA SER A 427 -24.63 -12.45 2.18
C SER A 427 -25.08 -12.15 3.59
N ASP A 428 -26.39 -12.20 3.82
CA ASP A 428 -26.97 -12.46 5.15
C ASP A 428 -26.90 -13.97 5.40
N ASP A 429 -26.41 -14.36 6.57
CA ASP A 429 -25.98 -15.74 6.85
C ASP A 429 -25.03 -16.34 5.78
N GLY A 430 -24.85 -17.65 5.82
CA GLY A 430 -23.66 -18.29 5.28
C GLY A 430 -23.63 -18.41 3.76
N SER A 431 -22.51 -18.01 3.14
CA SER A 431 -22.21 -18.32 1.75
C SER A 431 -20.79 -18.84 1.51
N ARG A 432 -20.60 -19.59 0.43
CA ARG A 432 -19.28 -20.11 0.00
C ARG A 432 -19.19 -20.16 -1.51
N LEU A 433 -18.12 -19.60 -2.07
CA LEU A 433 -17.82 -19.67 -3.50
C LEU A 433 -16.56 -20.51 -3.71
N SER A 434 -16.68 -21.54 -4.54
CA SER A 434 -15.57 -22.40 -4.96
C SER A 434 -15.36 -22.29 -6.46
N VAL A 435 -14.08 -22.28 -6.88
CA VAL A 435 -13.69 -22.40 -8.29
C VAL A 435 -12.92 -23.72 -8.45
N GLY A 436 -13.46 -24.63 -9.26
CA GLY A 436 -13.08 -26.03 -9.22
C GLY A 436 -13.28 -26.61 -7.81
N ASN A 437 -12.26 -27.25 -7.27
CA ASN A 437 -12.28 -27.82 -5.92
C ASN A 437 -11.77 -26.86 -4.84
N LYS A 438 -11.36 -25.65 -5.22
CA LYS A 438 -10.78 -24.67 -4.28
C LYS A 438 -11.87 -23.75 -3.79
N VAL A 439 -12.09 -23.71 -2.47
CA VAL A 439 -12.87 -22.65 -1.82
C VAL A 439 -12.10 -21.35 -1.99
N VAL A 440 -12.69 -20.41 -2.73
CA VAL A 440 -12.12 -19.09 -2.96
C VAL A 440 -12.64 -18.12 -1.91
N VAL A 441 -13.95 -18.10 -1.68
CA VAL A 441 -14.59 -17.26 -0.67
C VAL A 441 -15.30 -18.14 0.35
N ASN A 442 -15.04 -17.92 1.63
CA ASN A 442 -15.75 -18.54 2.73
C ASN A 442 -16.37 -17.44 3.60
N ASN A 443 -17.69 -17.31 3.52
CA ASN A 443 -18.52 -16.39 4.29
C ASN A 443 -19.59 -17.18 5.06
N ASP A 444 -19.23 -18.34 5.60
CA ASP A 444 -20.14 -19.27 6.25
C ASP A 444 -20.43 -18.87 7.71
N GLY A 445 -21.57 -19.34 8.24
CA GLY A 445 -22.05 -19.08 9.60
C GLY A 445 -23.17 -18.03 9.66
N LEU A 446 -23.73 -17.87 10.87
CA LEU A 446 -24.78 -16.87 11.12
C LEU A 446 -24.20 -15.45 11.24
N HIS A 447 -24.76 -14.51 10.50
CA HIS A 447 -24.36 -13.11 10.56
C HIS A 447 -25.31 -12.21 9.76
N ALA A 448 -25.40 -10.94 10.16
CA ALA A 448 -25.95 -9.89 9.30
C ALA A 448 -25.21 -9.83 7.95
N VAL A 449 -25.81 -9.20 6.93
CA VAL A 449 -25.18 -8.96 5.62
C VAL A 449 -23.72 -8.52 5.78
N GLN A 450 -22.81 -9.39 5.33
CA GLN A 450 -21.38 -9.09 5.31
C GLN A 450 -20.77 -9.53 4.00
N ARG A 451 -19.68 -8.85 3.62
CA ARG A 451 -18.90 -9.17 2.43
C ARG A 451 -17.57 -9.83 2.79
N LYS A 452 -17.28 -10.96 2.17
CA LYS A 452 -15.94 -11.61 2.19
C LYS A 452 -15.37 -11.68 0.79
N SER A 453 -14.08 -11.96 0.71
CA SER A 453 -13.37 -12.06 -0.56
C SER A 453 -12.30 -13.13 -0.56
N GLY A 454 -11.86 -13.50 -1.75
CA GLY A 454 -10.71 -14.38 -1.94
C GLY A 454 -10.13 -14.32 -3.34
N LEU A 455 -8.84 -14.65 -3.43
CA LEU A 455 -8.05 -14.52 -4.65
C LEU A 455 -7.86 -15.86 -5.36
N VAL A 456 -7.97 -15.83 -6.67
CA VAL A 456 -7.68 -16.96 -7.56
C VAL A 456 -7.06 -16.47 -8.86
N ARG A 457 -6.02 -17.16 -9.34
CA ARG A 457 -5.49 -16.93 -10.69
C ARG A 457 -6.24 -17.83 -11.67
N LEU A 458 -6.82 -17.25 -12.70
CA LEU A 458 -7.57 -17.97 -13.72
C LEU A 458 -6.97 -17.72 -15.10
N PRO A 459 -6.70 -18.77 -15.90
CA PRO A 459 -6.60 -18.65 -17.35
C PRO A 459 -7.87 -18.06 -17.96
N ALA A 460 -7.77 -17.45 -19.14
CA ALA A 460 -8.97 -17.07 -19.89
C ALA A 460 -9.83 -18.30 -20.24
N GLY A 461 -11.15 -18.19 -20.10
CA GLY A 461 -12.10 -19.25 -20.41
C GLY A 461 -13.03 -19.62 -19.26
N LEU A 462 -13.74 -20.74 -19.40
CA LEU A 462 -14.75 -21.20 -18.45
C LEU A 462 -14.14 -22.00 -17.31
N HIS A 463 -14.47 -21.65 -16.07
CA HIS A 463 -14.01 -22.34 -14.88
C HIS A 463 -15.20 -22.86 -14.08
N PRO A 464 -15.21 -24.15 -13.68
CA PRO A 464 -16.25 -24.69 -12.81
C PRO A 464 -16.42 -23.83 -11.56
N VAL A 465 -17.65 -23.51 -11.22
CA VAL A 465 -17.99 -22.71 -10.03
C VAL A 465 -19.10 -23.40 -9.25
N THR A 466 -18.99 -23.34 -7.92
CA THR A 466 -20.06 -23.72 -7.01
C THR A 466 -20.28 -22.61 -6.00
N ILE A 467 -21.52 -22.16 -5.87
CA ILE A 467 -21.91 -21.15 -4.90
C ILE A 467 -22.96 -21.78 -3.99
N ALA A 468 -22.64 -21.88 -2.71
CA ALA A 468 -23.53 -22.42 -1.70
C ALA A 468 -23.97 -21.26 -0.80
N PHE A 469 -25.24 -21.25 -0.40
CA PHE A 469 -25.85 -20.22 0.43
C PHE A 469 -26.92 -20.85 1.34
N PHE A 470 -27.07 -20.32 2.56
CA PHE A 470 -28.24 -20.57 3.38
C PHE A 470 -28.69 -19.30 4.08
N GLU A 471 -30.00 -19.21 4.32
CA GLU A 471 -30.65 -18.16 5.10
C GLU A 471 -31.38 -18.83 6.27
N GLN A 472 -31.03 -18.52 7.51
CA GLN A 472 -31.78 -18.96 8.69
C GLN A 472 -32.86 -17.94 9.07
N GLY A 473 -32.58 -16.65 8.91
CA GLY A 473 -33.58 -15.59 8.91
C GLY A 473 -32.99 -14.21 9.17
N GLY A 474 -33.63 -13.18 8.61
CA GLY A 474 -33.03 -11.85 8.54
C GLY A 474 -33.45 -11.09 7.29
N ASP A 475 -32.53 -10.29 6.77
CA ASP A 475 -32.67 -9.65 5.46
C ASP A 475 -32.05 -10.58 4.40
N GLU A 476 -32.83 -11.16 3.51
CA GLU A 476 -32.31 -12.07 2.48
C GLU A 476 -31.40 -11.35 1.47
N GLU A 477 -30.09 -11.61 1.48
CA GLU A 477 -29.16 -11.07 0.48
C GLU A 477 -28.12 -12.11 0.05
N LEU A 478 -27.95 -12.30 -1.26
CA LEU A 478 -26.80 -12.97 -1.85
C LEU A 478 -26.33 -12.24 -3.12
N GLU A 479 -25.19 -11.57 -3.04
CA GLU A 479 -24.53 -10.94 -4.20
C GLU A 479 -23.14 -11.54 -4.45
N ILE A 480 -22.89 -11.92 -5.71
CA ILE A 480 -21.57 -12.32 -6.18
C ILE A 480 -20.96 -11.22 -7.03
N SER A 481 -19.85 -10.68 -6.56
CA SER A 481 -19.06 -9.67 -7.28
C SER A 481 -17.62 -10.11 -7.47
N TRP A 482 -16.91 -9.47 -8.39
CA TRP A 482 -15.51 -9.76 -8.67
C TRP A 482 -14.76 -8.53 -9.17
N GLU A 483 -13.44 -8.56 -9.04
CA GLU A 483 -12.50 -7.70 -9.77
C GLU A 483 -11.45 -8.56 -10.45
N GLY A 484 -10.87 -8.05 -11.53
CA GLY A 484 -9.91 -8.79 -12.33
C GLY A 484 -9.11 -7.89 -13.27
N PRO A 485 -8.34 -8.47 -14.20
CA PRO A 485 -7.56 -7.70 -15.17
C PRO A 485 -8.44 -6.71 -15.94
N GLY A 486 -8.09 -5.43 -15.89
CA GLY A 486 -8.75 -4.38 -16.68
C GLY A 486 -10.05 -3.82 -16.10
N PHE A 487 -10.55 -4.30 -14.96
CA PHE A 487 -11.78 -3.77 -14.34
C PHE A 487 -11.76 -3.78 -12.81
N SER A 488 -12.47 -2.82 -12.21
CA SER A 488 -12.64 -2.72 -10.76
C SER A 488 -13.80 -3.60 -10.27
N ALA A 489 -13.88 -3.82 -8.96
CA ALA A 489 -14.95 -4.60 -8.33
C ALA A 489 -16.35 -4.22 -8.85
N GLN A 490 -17.05 -5.22 -9.40
CA GLN A 490 -18.39 -5.13 -9.96
C GLN A 490 -19.14 -6.45 -9.75
N VAL A 491 -20.47 -6.43 -9.77
CA VAL A 491 -21.27 -7.67 -9.82
C VAL A 491 -20.83 -8.49 -11.03
N VAL A 492 -20.72 -9.81 -10.87
CA VAL A 492 -20.37 -10.69 -12.00
C VAL A 492 -21.51 -10.61 -13.02
N PRO A 493 -21.25 -10.17 -14.26
CA PRO A 493 -22.31 -9.90 -15.23
C PRO A 493 -23.01 -11.20 -15.67
N GLU A 494 -24.28 -11.09 -16.07
CA GLU A 494 -25.10 -12.23 -16.53
C GLU A 494 -24.41 -13.07 -17.61
N ASP A 495 -23.67 -12.43 -18.53
CA ASP A 495 -22.98 -13.08 -19.65
C ASP A 495 -21.67 -13.77 -19.27
N ALA A 496 -21.27 -13.73 -17.98
CA ALA A 496 -20.14 -14.50 -17.46
C ALA A 496 -20.56 -15.85 -16.88
N TRP A 497 -21.87 -16.14 -16.74
CA TRP A 497 -22.36 -17.38 -16.13
C TRP A 497 -22.82 -18.40 -17.17
N PHE A 498 -22.42 -19.66 -16.99
CA PHE A 498 -22.75 -20.75 -17.91
C PHE A 498 -23.02 -22.08 -17.19
N HIS A 499 -23.76 -22.99 -17.83
CA HIS A 499 -23.99 -24.34 -17.35
C HIS A 499 -24.00 -25.34 -18.52
N LEU A 500 -23.88 -26.63 -18.20
CA LEU A 500 -24.11 -27.70 -19.17
C LEU A 500 -25.62 -28.03 -19.23
N PRO A 501 -26.19 -28.31 -20.42
CA PRO A 501 -27.59 -28.67 -20.63
C PRO A 501 -28.13 -29.71 -19.65
#